data_AF-A0A1I7F4D9-F1
#
_entry.id   AF-A0A1I7F4D9-F1
#
_cell.length_a   1.000
_cell.length_b   1.000
_cell.length_c   1.000
_cell.angle_alpha   90.00
_cell.angle_beta   90.00
_cell.angle_gamma   90.00
#
_symmetry.space_group_name_H-M   'P 1'
#
loop_
_entity.id
_entity.type
_entity.pdbx_description
1 polymer ?
#
loop_
_entity_poly.entity_id
_entity_poly.type
_entity_poly.pdbx_seq_one_letter_code
_entity_poly.pdbx_strand_id
1 'polypeptide(L)' 'METKPITIVETPAFLHLAEGIWADDERAKLIDYVARNPESGVVIPGTGGVRKL' A
#
# COMPACT_ATOMS: atom_id res chain seq x y z
N MET A 1 -8.63 -18.70 4.17
CA MET A 1 -7.61 -18.93 3.13
C MET A 1 -6.40 -18.12 3.57
N GLU A 2 -5.28 -18.75 3.92
CA GLU A 2 -4.06 -17.98 4.22
C GLU A 2 -3.63 -17.26 2.95
N THR A 3 -3.75 -15.94 2.92
CA THR A 3 -3.26 -15.13 1.80
C THR A 3 -1.73 -15.05 1.96
N LYS A 4 -1.01 -15.74 1.08
CA LYS A 4 0.44 -15.55 0.96
C LYS A 4 0.68 -14.08 0.62
N PRO A 5 1.45 -13.32 1.42
CA PRO A 5 1.68 -11.90 1.15
C PRO A 5 2.30 -11.70 -0.23
N ILE A 6 1.86 -10.66 -0.94
CA ILE A 6 2.51 -10.23 -2.18
C ILE A 6 3.73 -9.37 -1.86
N THR A 7 4.68 -9.32 -2.80
CA THR A 7 5.80 -8.37 -2.70
C THR A 7 5.29 -6.95 -2.94
N ILE A 8 5.63 -6.03 -2.04
CA ILE A 8 5.34 -4.61 -2.18
C ILE A 8 6.57 -3.90 -2.75
N VAL A 9 6.33 -3.01 -3.71
CA VAL A 9 7.33 -2.07 -4.23
C VAL A 9 6.88 -0.67 -3.88
N GLU A 10 7.73 0.03 -3.15
CA GLU A 10 7.49 1.42 -2.78
C GLU A 10 8.14 2.33 -3.80
N THR A 11 7.37 3.27 -4.32
CA THR A 11 7.87 4.20 -5.35
C THR A 11 8.64 5.36 -4.68
N PRO A 12 9.59 5.99 -5.38
CA PRO A 12 10.29 7.15 -4.84
C PRO A 12 9.36 8.29 -4.38
N ALA A 13 8.26 8.51 -5.11
CA ALA A 13 7.26 9.52 -4.75
C ALA A 13 6.52 9.16 -3.45
N PHE A 14 6.22 7.88 -3.22
CA PHE A 14 5.62 7.43 -1.97
C PHE A 14 6.58 7.64 -0.79
N LEU A 15 7.84 7.23 -0.93
CA LEU A 15 8.86 7.37 0.12
C LEU A 15 9.04 8.83 0.55
N HIS A 16 9.18 9.75 -0.41
CA HIS A 16 9.35 11.18 -0.12
C HIS A 16 8.19 11.78 0.68
N LEU A 17 6.95 11.37 0.37
CA LEU A 17 5.77 11.87 1.08
C LEU A 17 5.59 11.18 2.44
N ALA A 18 5.87 9.88 2.52
CA ALA A 18 5.67 9.09 3.73
C ALA A 18 6.54 9.57 4.90
N GLU A 19 7.77 10.00 4.64
CA GLU A 19 8.70 10.53 5.66
C GLU A 19 8.13 11.72 6.45
N GLY A 20 7.24 12.52 5.84
CA GLY A 20 6.61 13.66 6.50
C GLY A 20 5.26 13.36 7.16
N ILE A 21 4.73 12.14 6.99
CA ILE A 21 3.37 11.77 7.39
C ILE A 21 3.37 10.69 8.47
N TRP A 22 4.24 9.68 8.35
CA TRP A 22 4.22 8.48 9.19
C TRP A 22 5.56 8.23 9.86
N ALA A 23 5.50 7.66 11.07
CA ALA A 23 6.64 6.98 11.64
C ALA A 23 6.91 5.66 10.90
N ASP A 24 8.15 5.16 10.99
CA ASP A 24 8.56 3.93 10.29
C ASP A 24 7.69 2.71 10.64
N ASP A 25 7.23 2.59 11.88
CA ASP A 25 6.39 1.47 12.32
C ASP A 25 4.95 1.57 11.80
N GLU A 26 4.41 2.78 11.67
CA GLU A 26 3.11 3.03 11.05
C GLU A 26 3.13 2.70 9.56
N ARG A 27 4.19 3.15 8.85
CA ARG A 27 4.40 2.79 7.45
C ARG A 27 4.58 1.28 7.28
N ALA A 28 5.33 0.61 8.16
CA ALA A 28 5.49 -0.83 8.11
C ALA A 28 4.15 -1.59 8.28
N LYS A 29 3.25 -1.11 9.14
CA LYS A 29 1.90 -1.69 9.31
C LYS A 29 1.07 -1.55 8.02
N LEU A 30 1.14 -0.40 7.35
CA LEU A 30 0.47 -0.21 6.06
C LEU A 30 1.01 -1.19 5.01
N ILE A 31 2.33 -1.36 4.92
CA ILE A 31 2.96 -2.29 3.97
C ILE A 31 2.50 -3.73 4.22
N ASP A 32 2.54 -4.21 5.47
CA ASP A 32 2.09 -5.57 5.82
C ASP A 32 0.60 -5.76 5.52
N TYR A 33 -0.23 -4.74 5.80
CA TYR A 33 -1.65 -4.78 5.47
C TYR A 33 -1.89 -4.94 3.97
N VAL A 34 -1.26 -4.10 3.14
CA VAL A 34 -1.44 -4.16 1.67
C VAL A 34 -0.91 -5.46 1.11
N ALA A 35 0.22 -5.96 1.61
CA ALA A 35 0.81 -7.23 1.18
C ALA A 35 -0.15 -8.41 1.39
N ARG A 36 -0.91 -8.40 2.49
CA ARG A 36 -1.88 -9.46 2.83
C ARG A 36 -3.26 -9.25 2.19
N ASN A 37 -3.57 -8.01 1.79
CA ASN A 37 -4.89 -7.60 1.27
C ASN A 37 -4.74 -6.81 -0.04
N PRO A 38 -4.21 -7.39 -1.13
CA PRO A 38 -3.88 -6.64 -2.35
C PRO A 38 -5.10 -6.03 -3.07
N GLU A 39 -6.30 -6.55 -2.82
CA GLU A 39 -7.55 -6.02 -3.40
C GLU A 39 -8.28 -5.03 -2.49
N SER A 40 -7.70 -4.69 -1.34
CA SER A 40 -8.27 -3.68 -0.44
C SER A 40 -8.32 -2.29 -1.09
N GLY A 41 -9.22 -1.45 -0.59
CA GLY A 41 -9.40 -0.09 -1.07
C GLY A 41 -10.39 0.04 -2.22
N VAL A 42 -10.71 1.29 -2.55
CA VAL A 42 -11.69 1.67 -3.56
C VAL A 42 -10.98 1.86 -4.90
N VAL A 43 -11.45 1.17 -5.94
CA VAL A 43 -10.95 1.35 -7.31
C VAL A 43 -11.23 2.78 -7.77
N ILE A 44 -10.20 3.47 -8.27
CA ILE A 44 -10.33 4.79 -8.88
C ILE A 44 -10.68 4.60 -10.37
N PRO A 45 -11.87 5.01 -10.84
CA PRO A 45 -12.28 4.83 -12.23
C PRO A 45 -11.32 5.50 -13.23
N GLY A 46 -11.15 4.89 -14.40
CA GLY A 46 -10.33 5.44 -15.48
C GLY A 46 -8.81 5.26 -15.33
N THR A 47 -8.35 4.62 -14.26
CA THR A 47 -6.91 4.44 -13.96
C THR A 47 -6.34 3.07 -14.39
N GLY A 48 -7.19 2.17 -14.90
CA GLY A 48 -6.78 0.81 -15.23
C GLY A 48 -6.56 -0.12 -14.02
N GLY A 49 -7.13 0.22 -12.86
CA GLY A 49 -7.14 -0.68 -11.68
C GLY A 49 -6.41 -0.15 -10.43
N VAL A 50 -6.05 1.14 -10.38
CA VAL A 50 -5.47 1.76 -9.18
C VAL A 50 -6.52 1.80 -8.07
N ARG A 51 -6.10 1.53 -6.83
CA ARG A 51 -6.96 1.53 -5.63
C ARG A 51 -6.49 2.58 -4.63
N LYS A 52 -7.44 3.17 -3.90
CA LYS A 52 -7.21 4.09 -2.78
C LYS A 52 -7.65 3.46 -1.46
N LEU A 53 -6.79 3.53 -0.46
CA LEU A 53 -7.05 3.13 0.92
C LEU A 53 -7.37 4.33 1.80
#